data_AF-A0A208XS18-F1
#
_entry.id   AF-A0A208XS18-F1
#
_cell.length_a   1.000
_cell.length_b   1.000
_cell.length_c   1.000
_cell.angle_alpha   90.00
_cell.angle_beta   90.00
_cell.angle_gamma   90.00
#
_symmetry.space_group_name_H-M   'P 1'
#
loop_
_entity.id
_entity.type
_entity.pdbx_description
1 polymer ?
#
loop_
_entity_poly.entity_id
_entity_poly.type
_entity_poly.pdbx_seq_one_letter_code
_entity_poly.pdbx_strand_id
1 'polypeptide(L)'
;MADNYLRGGRATRGVRMLWLKALHFVSLLVWCGSLLYLPGLFLMHAHAATRSQYHRVRVMTRFTFAVVASPAAILAVVSGTALVFVRMAQGEWLMWKLLLVTLMVFFHLYCGSQVARLGARLAIASPSRLALQLAVPACLMTAVLWLALAKPALWFPAE
;
A
#
# COMPACT_ATOMS: atom_id res chain seq x y z
N MET A 1 45.47 6.79 3.30
CA MET A 1 44.54 7.73 2.61
C MET A 1 43.36 7.03 1.95
N ALA A 2 43.58 6.03 1.08
CA ALA A 2 42.51 5.36 0.32
C ALA A 2 41.33 4.80 1.15
N ASP A 3 41.58 4.26 2.36
CA ASP A 3 40.51 3.67 3.18
C ASP A 3 39.44 4.70 3.62
N ASN A 4 39.76 5.99 3.72
CA ASN A 4 38.74 7.02 3.98
C ASN A 4 37.76 7.17 2.81
N TYR A 5 38.20 7.04 1.55
CA TYR A 5 37.32 6.99 0.39
C TYR A 5 36.45 5.71 0.40
N LEU A 6 37.01 4.56 0.81
CA LEU A 6 36.27 3.31 0.92
C LEU A 6 35.28 3.29 2.10
N ARG A 7 35.57 3.99 3.21
CA ARG A 7 34.62 4.25 4.31
C ARG A 7 33.50 5.20 3.87
N GLY A 8 33.82 6.35 3.28
CA GLY A 8 32.82 7.31 2.77
C GLY A 8 31.90 6.71 1.71
N GLY A 9 32.46 5.93 0.78
CA GLY A 9 31.70 5.17 -0.23
C GLY A 9 30.76 4.13 0.38
N ARG A 10 31.18 3.43 1.44
CA ARG A 10 30.32 2.46 2.16
C ARG A 10 29.24 3.16 2.99
N ALA A 11 29.58 4.22 3.74
CA ALA A 11 28.64 4.98 4.56
C ALA A 11 27.51 5.60 3.71
N THR A 12 27.85 6.28 2.61
CA THR A 12 26.84 6.89 1.72
C THR A 12 25.96 5.85 1.02
N ARG A 13 26.48 4.66 0.69
CA ARG A 13 25.67 3.52 0.20
C ARG A 13 24.71 3.02 1.28
N GLY A 14 25.19 2.84 2.52
CA GLY A 14 24.36 2.41 3.65
C GLY A 14 23.20 3.37 3.93
N VAL A 15 23.48 4.67 4.03
CA VAL A 15 22.47 5.72 4.26
C VAL A 15 21.42 5.75 3.15
N ARG A 16 21.82 5.72 1.86
CA ARG A 16 20.86 5.66 0.74
C ARG A 16 19.95 4.42 0.80
N MET A 17 20.49 3.26 1.20
CA MET A 17 19.70 2.03 1.35
C MET A 17 18.72 2.08 2.52
N LEU A 18 19.04 2.80 3.61
CA LEU A 18 18.12 3.03 4.72
C LEU A 18 16.95 3.93 4.29
N TRP A 19 17.24 5.05 3.63
CA TRP A 19 16.20 5.97 3.12
C TRP A 19 15.27 5.29 2.09
N LEU A 20 15.81 4.47 1.18
CA LEU A 20 14.99 3.77 0.19
C LEU A 20 14.10 2.68 0.84
N LYS A 21 14.62 1.95 1.85
CA LYS A 21 13.80 1.04 2.67
C LYS A 21 12.68 1.80 3.42
N ALA A 22 13.01 2.93 4.04
CA ALA A 22 12.05 3.74 4.80
C ALA A 22 10.95 4.32 3.91
N LEU A 23 11.32 4.89 2.76
CA LEU A 23 10.37 5.38 1.74
C LEU A 23 9.44 4.26 1.27
N HIS A 24 9.96 3.06 1.01
CA HIS A 24 9.14 1.91 0.63
C HIS A 24 8.12 1.54 1.72
N PHE A 25 8.56 1.40 2.97
CA PHE A 25 7.67 1.04 4.09
C PHE A 25 6.63 2.12 4.40
N VAL A 26 7.00 3.40 4.40
CA VAL A 26 6.05 4.51 4.63
C VAL A 26 5.03 4.58 3.49
N SER A 27 5.46 4.50 2.23
CA SER A 27 4.55 4.50 1.07
C SER A 27 3.58 3.31 1.11
N LEU A 28 4.09 2.13 1.49
CA LEU A 28 3.31 0.91 1.64
C LEU A 28 2.27 1.03 2.76
N LEU A 29 2.65 1.55 3.94
CA LEU A 29 1.73 1.76 5.06
C LEU A 29 0.63 2.77 4.73
N VAL A 30 0.97 3.90 4.08
CA VAL A 30 -0.02 4.89 3.62
C VAL A 30 -0.96 4.28 2.58
N TRP A 31 -0.46 3.48 1.64
CA TRP A 31 -1.28 2.80 0.65
C TRP A 31 -2.24 1.79 1.32
N CYS A 32 -1.74 0.87 2.15
CA CYS A 32 -2.56 -0.09 2.88
C CYS A 32 -3.64 0.59 3.75
N GLY A 33 -3.26 1.61 4.52
CA GLY A 33 -4.19 2.36 5.38
C GLY A 33 -5.27 3.08 4.57
N SER A 34 -4.92 3.65 3.42
CA SER A 34 -5.90 4.28 2.52
C SER A 34 -6.88 3.28 1.89
N LEU A 35 -6.42 2.07 1.55
CA LEU A 35 -7.27 0.98 1.06
C LEU A 35 -8.22 0.43 2.14
N LEU A 36 -7.83 0.46 3.41
CA LEU A 36 -8.70 0.14 4.55
C LEU A 36 -9.73 1.21 4.87
N TYR A 37 -9.39 2.49 4.66
CA TYR A 37 -10.29 3.62 4.93
C TYR A 37 -11.41 3.78 3.88
N LEU A 38 -11.12 3.46 2.60
CA LEU A 38 -12.08 3.58 1.49
C LEU A 38 -13.39 2.77 1.68
N PRO A 39 -13.38 1.50 2.11
CA PRO A 39 -14.58 0.75 2.51
C PRO A 39 -15.47 1.48 3.51
N GLY A 40 -14.89 2.11 4.54
CA GLY A 40 -15.64 2.91 5.51
C GLY A 40 -16.33 4.11 4.88
N LEU A 41 -15.64 4.81 3.96
CA LEU A 41 -16.25 5.91 3.20
C LEU A 41 -17.35 5.42 2.23
N PHE A 42 -17.23 4.24 1.63
CA PHE A 42 -18.30 3.64 0.81
C PHE A 42 -19.55 3.34 1.66
N LEU A 43 -19.37 2.85 2.91
CA LEU A 43 -20.47 2.65 3.86
C LEU A 43 -21.19 3.96 4.21
N MET A 44 -20.42 5.01 4.53
CA MET A 44 -20.97 6.34 4.82
C MET A 44 -21.69 6.96 3.62
N HIS A 45 -21.24 6.68 2.40
CA HIS A 45 -21.88 7.15 1.16
C HIS A 45 -23.24 6.47 0.92
N ALA A 46 -23.36 5.17 1.25
CA ALA A 46 -24.61 4.43 1.15
C ALA A 46 -25.66 4.86 2.20
N HIS A 47 -25.22 5.39 3.35
CA HIS A 47 -26.09 5.87 4.45
C HIS A 47 -26.28 7.39 4.46
N ALA A 48 -25.81 8.12 3.44
CA ALA A 48 -25.92 9.57 3.36
C ALA A 48 -27.38 10.00 3.14
N ALA A 49 -28.07 10.40 4.21
CA ALA A 49 -29.47 10.83 4.18
C ALA A 49 -29.65 12.21 3.51
N THR A 50 -28.68 13.12 3.66
CA THR A 50 -28.76 14.48 3.08
C THR A 50 -27.83 14.67 1.89
N ARG A 51 -28.23 15.55 0.97
CA ARG A 51 -27.41 15.94 -0.20
C ARG A 51 -26.05 16.50 0.22
N SER A 52 -25.96 17.24 1.32
CA SER A 52 -24.69 17.80 1.84
C SER A 52 -23.76 16.71 2.40
N GLN A 53 -24.29 15.69 3.10
CA GLN A 53 -23.52 14.51 3.51
C GLN A 53 -22.97 13.76 2.30
N TYR A 54 -23.82 13.48 1.31
CA TYR A 54 -23.45 12.79 0.07
C TYR A 54 -22.35 13.52 -0.70
N HIS A 55 -22.43 14.86 -0.84
CA HIS A 55 -21.37 15.64 -1.47
C HIS A 55 -20.06 15.62 -0.66
N ARG A 56 -20.11 15.76 0.69
CA ARG A 56 -18.90 15.69 1.54
C ARG A 56 -18.20 14.34 1.42
N VAL A 57 -18.93 13.23 1.59
CA VAL A 57 -18.34 11.88 1.49
C VAL A 57 -17.76 11.65 0.10
N ARG A 58 -18.50 11.98 -0.98
CA ARG A 58 -18.01 11.84 -2.36
C ARG A 58 -16.72 12.63 -2.63
N VAL A 59 -16.53 13.80 -2.01
CA VAL A 59 -15.27 14.56 -2.09
C VAL A 59 -14.17 13.87 -1.30
N MET A 60 -14.43 13.47 -0.05
CA MET A 60 -13.46 12.75 0.80
C MET A 60 -12.97 11.46 0.14
N THR A 61 -13.86 10.61 -0.37
CA THR A 61 -13.50 9.34 -1.01
C THR A 61 -12.65 9.54 -2.27
N ARG A 62 -12.95 10.59 -3.06
CA ARG A 62 -12.15 10.96 -4.23
C ARG A 62 -10.78 11.51 -3.85
N PHE A 63 -10.70 12.35 -2.82
CA PHE A 63 -9.45 12.86 -2.27
C PHE A 63 -8.56 11.72 -1.75
N THR A 64 -9.08 10.85 -0.88
CA THR A 64 -8.34 9.68 -0.37
C THR A 64 -7.84 8.80 -1.53
N PHE A 65 -8.68 8.49 -2.52
CA PHE A 65 -8.26 7.61 -3.61
C PHE A 65 -7.22 8.24 -4.55
N ALA A 66 -7.43 9.49 -4.98
CA ALA A 66 -6.59 10.13 -5.99
C ALA A 66 -5.33 10.80 -5.42
N VAL A 67 -5.43 11.42 -4.24
CA VAL A 67 -4.37 12.26 -3.64
C VAL A 67 -3.55 11.50 -2.60
N VAL A 68 -4.10 10.44 -1.98
CA VAL A 68 -3.38 9.63 -0.98
C VAL A 68 -3.05 8.24 -1.52
N ALA A 69 -4.06 7.43 -1.84
CA ALA A 69 -3.89 6.02 -2.18
C ALA A 69 -3.07 5.82 -3.46
N SER A 70 -3.42 6.53 -4.54
CA SER A 70 -2.79 6.35 -5.86
C SER A 70 -1.30 6.76 -5.89
N PRO A 71 -0.87 7.93 -5.40
CA PRO A 71 0.57 8.24 -5.33
C PRO A 71 1.32 7.35 -4.34
N ALA A 72 0.71 6.96 -3.21
CA ALA A 72 1.32 6.01 -2.28
C ALA A 72 1.53 4.62 -2.92
N ALA A 73 0.58 4.14 -3.74
CA ALA A 73 0.72 2.91 -4.52
C ALA A 73 1.90 2.98 -5.50
N ILE A 74 1.98 4.06 -6.28
CA ILE A 74 3.08 4.29 -7.24
C ILE A 74 4.42 4.32 -6.51
N LEU A 75 4.55 5.08 -5.42
CA LEU A 75 5.77 5.16 -4.64
C LEU A 75 6.14 3.80 -4.01
N ALA A 76 5.18 3.05 -3.47
CA ALA A 76 5.40 1.73 -2.88
C ALA A 76 5.89 0.70 -3.91
N VAL A 77 5.28 0.69 -5.11
CA VAL A 77 5.67 -0.21 -6.21
C VAL A 77 7.04 0.18 -6.77
N VAL A 78 7.27 1.45 -7.11
CA VAL A 78 8.55 1.91 -7.70
C VAL A 78 9.72 1.69 -6.73
N SER A 79 9.56 2.06 -5.45
CA SER A 79 10.60 1.83 -4.43
C SER A 79 10.80 0.33 -4.13
N GLY A 80 9.74 -0.48 -4.18
CA GLY A 80 9.83 -1.93 -4.02
C GLY A 80 10.61 -2.60 -5.15
N THR A 81 10.28 -2.27 -6.39
CA THR A 81 10.99 -2.72 -7.60
C THR A 81 12.45 -2.28 -7.59
N ALA A 82 12.75 -1.02 -7.23
CA ALA A 82 14.12 -0.54 -7.08
C ALA A 82 14.90 -1.34 -6.01
N LEU A 83 14.27 -1.67 -4.88
CA LEU A 83 14.89 -2.47 -3.81
C LEU A 83 15.18 -3.91 -4.26
N VAL A 84 14.36 -4.50 -5.13
CA VAL A 84 14.58 -5.83 -5.73
C VAL A 84 15.83 -5.82 -6.61
N PHE A 85 15.94 -4.87 -7.55
CA PHE A 85 17.11 -4.74 -8.43
C PHE A 85 18.40 -4.47 -7.63
N VAL A 86 18.39 -3.52 -6.70
CA VAL A 86 19.59 -3.16 -5.91
C VAL A 86 20.03 -4.29 -4.95
N ARG A 87 19.16 -5.27 -4.66
CA ARG A 87 19.50 -6.46 -3.86
C ARG A 87 19.75 -7.73 -4.69
N MET A 88 19.57 -7.69 -6.02
CA MET A 88 19.52 -8.88 -6.87
C MET A 88 18.64 -9.99 -6.27
N ALA A 89 17.50 -9.60 -5.69
CA ALA A 89 16.65 -10.53 -4.95
C ALA A 89 15.97 -11.51 -5.91
N GLN A 90 16.07 -12.81 -5.63
CA GLN A 90 15.48 -13.89 -6.43
C GLN A 90 14.92 -15.02 -5.53
N GLY A 91 14.31 -16.03 -6.16
CA GLY A 91 13.70 -17.19 -5.51
C GLY A 91 12.27 -16.95 -4.99
N GLU A 92 11.62 -18.03 -4.55
CA GLU A 92 10.19 -18.12 -4.17
C GLU A 92 9.65 -16.94 -3.36
N TRP A 93 10.40 -16.46 -2.36
CA TRP A 93 9.98 -15.33 -1.52
C TRP A 93 9.68 -14.06 -2.34
N LEU A 94 10.38 -13.81 -3.45
CA LEU A 94 10.08 -12.68 -4.32
C LEU A 94 8.77 -12.91 -5.08
N MET A 95 8.53 -14.13 -5.59
CA MET A 95 7.29 -14.46 -6.29
C MET A 95 6.07 -14.28 -5.37
N TRP A 96 6.14 -14.76 -4.13
CA TRP A 96 5.09 -14.52 -3.12
C TRP A 96 4.91 -13.04 -2.80
N LYS A 97 5.99 -12.24 -2.72
CA LYS A 97 5.87 -10.78 -2.51
C LYS A 97 5.21 -10.09 -3.70
N LEU A 98 5.58 -10.45 -4.93
CA LEU A 98 4.99 -9.88 -6.14
C LEU A 98 3.52 -10.28 -6.29
N LEU A 99 3.14 -11.52 -5.95
CA LEU A 99 1.75 -11.96 -5.93
C LEU A 99 0.90 -11.12 -4.97
N LEU A 100 1.33 -10.92 -3.72
CA LEU A 100 0.59 -10.12 -2.75
C LEU A 100 0.49 -8.64 -3.15
N VAL A 101 1.56 -8.05 -3.71
CA VAL A 101 1.51 -6.67 -4.26
C VAL A 101 0.55 -6.60 -5.46
N THR A 102 0.51 -7.62 -6.31
CA THR A 102 -0.42 -7.70 -7.45
C THR A 102 -1.89 -7.77 -6.97
N LEU A 103 -2.17 -8.54 -5.91
CA LEU A 103 -3.50 -8.58 -5.28
C LEU A 103 -3.89 -7.23 -4.66
N MET A 104 -2.94 -6.49 -4.06
CA MET A 104 -3.18 -5.10 -3.63
C MET A 104 -3.49 -4.16 -4.80
N VAL A 105 -2.80 -4.29 -5.95
CA VAL A 105 -3.12 -3.50 -7.15
C VAL A 105 -4.52 -3.81 -7.66
N PHE A 106 -4.92 -5.09 -7.73
CA PHE A 106 -6.29 -5.46 -8.09
C PHE A 106 -7.34 -4.88 -7.13
N PHE A 107 -7.08 -4.89 -5.82
CA PHE A 107 -7.98 -4.26 -4.84
C PHE A 107 -8.02 -2.73 -4.98
N HIS A 108 -6.89 -2.09 -5.29
CA HIS A 108 -6.83 -0.64 -5.58
C HIS A 108 -7.65 -0.28 -6.81
N LEU A 109 -7.55 -1.05 -7.89
CA LEU A 109 -8.36 -0.88 -9.11
C LEU A 109 -9.85 -1.12 -8.83
N TYR A 110 -10.19 -2.12 -8.00
CA TYR A 110 -11.56 -2.35 -7.53
C TYR A 110 -12.10 -1.12 -6.77
N CYS A 111 -11.35 -0.56 -5.82
CA CYS A 111 -11.70 0.69 -5.15
C CYS A 111 -11.87 1.84 -6.14
N GLY A 112 -11.00 1.97 -7.14
CA GLY A 112 -11.12 2.96 -8.21
C GLY A 112 -12.42 2.84 -9.01
N SER A 113 -12.84 1.63 -9.35
CA SER A 113 -14.13 1.38 -10.03
C SER A 113 -15.32 1.84 -9.17
N GLN A 114 -15.26 1.64 -7.85
CA GLN A 114 -16.29 2.09 -6.91
C GLN A 114 -16.29 3.63 -6.76
N VAL A 115 -15.11 4.26 -6.75
CA VAL A 115 -14.94 5.73 -6.73
C VAL A 115 -15.48 6.40 -7.99
N ALA A 116 -15.32 5.77 -9.17
CA ALA A 116 -15.95 6.20 -10.40
C ALA A 116 -17.49 6.11 -10.31
N ARG A 117 -18.00 4.98 -9.80
CA ARG A 117 -19.44 4.68 -9.67
C ARG A 117 -20.17 5.45 -8.57
N LEU A 118 -19.49 6.21 -7.70
CA LEU A 118 -20.08 7.01 -6.62
C LEU A 118 -21.24 7.94 -7.03
N GLY A 119 -21.33 8.33 -8.31
CA GLY A 119 -22.41 9.16 -8.85
C GLY A 119 -23.75 8.42 -9.07
N ALA A 120 -23.72 7.10 -9.26
CA ALA A 120 -24.92 6.28 -9.20
C ALA A 120 -25.32 6.08 -7.73
N ARG A 121 -26.62 5.94 -7.44
CA ARG A 121 -27.08 5.60 -6.09
C ARG A 121 -26.63 4.17 -5.77
N LEU A 122 -25.55 4.03 -5.00
CA LEU A 122 -25.08 2.72 -4.56
C LEU A 122 -26.21 2.04 -3.78
N ALA A 123 -26.61 0.85 -4.21
CA ALA A 123 -27.48 0.00 -3.42
C ALA A 123 -26.80 -0.28 -2.07
N ILE A 124 -27.58 -0.32 -0.98
CA ILE A 124 -27.07 -0.62 0.36
C ILE A 124 -26.35 -1.98 0.28
N ALA A 125 -25.05 -1.98 0.51
CA ALA A 125 -24.24 -3.19 0.37
C ALA A 125 -24.67 -4.21 1.42
N SER A 126 -24.80 -5.48 1.04
CA SER A 126 -25.10 -6.54 1.99
C SER A 126 -24.03 -6.59 3.09
N PRO A 127 -24.37 -6.91 4.36
CA PRO A 127 -23.39 -7.00 5.44
C PRO A 127 -22.20 -7.92 5.11
N SER A 128 -22.46 -9.01 4.37
CA SER A 128 -21.42 -9.91 3.83
C SER A 128 -20.44 -9.24 2.86
N ARG A 129 -20.93 -8.38 1.96
CA ARG A 129 -20.10 -7.63 1.01
C ARG A 129 -19.27 -6.57 1.71
N LEU A 130 -19.83 -5.96 2.76
CA LEU A 130 -19.16 -4.99 3.62
C LEU A 130 -18.05 -5.62 4.46
N ALA A 131 -18.34 -6.75 5.11
CA ALA A 131 -17.34 -7.54 5.83
C ALA A 131 -16.20 -7.96 4.88
N LEU A 132 -16.51 -8.45 3.67
CA LEU A 132 -15.51 -8.80 2.66
C LEU A 132 -14.67 -7.59 2.23
N GLN A 133 -15.29 -6.43 1.99
CA GLN A 133 -14.59 -5.20 1.58
C GLN A 133 -13.64 -4.66 2.66
N LEU A 134 -13.83 -4.98 3.93
CA LEU A 134 -12.90 -4.63 5.02
C LEU A 134 -11.89 -5.75 5.30
N ALA A 135 -12.32 -7.01 5.31
CA ALA A 135 -11.48 -8.16 5.64
C ALA A 135 -10.43 -8.46 4.55
N VAL A 136 -10.76 -8.33 3.27
CA VAL A 136 -9.80 -8.56 2.17
C VAL A 136 -8.58 -7.63 2.25
N PRO A 137 -8.72 -6.28 2.32
CA PRO A 137 -7.56 -5.40 2.48
C PRO A 137 -6.88 -5.56 3.84
N ALA A 138 -7.58 -5.94 4.90
CA ALA A 138 -6.95 -6.23 6.21
C ALA A 138 -6.04 -7.46 6.15
N CYS A 139 -6.54 -8.57 5.61
CA CYS A 139 -5.76 -9.79 5.42
C CYS A 139 -4.59 -9.58 4.43
N LEU A 140 -4.80 -8.84 3.34
CA LEU A 140 -3.73 -8.47 2.41
C LEU A 140 -2.66 -7.60 3.08
N MET A 141 -3.05 -6.56 3.84
CA MET A 141 -2.10 -5.72 4.58
C MET A 141 -1.28 -6.55 5.57
N THR A 142 -1.93 -7.39 6.38
CA THR A 142 -1.25 -8.25 7.36
C THR A 142 -0.29 -9.22 6.67
N ALA A 143 -0.71 -9.88 5.59
CA ALA A 143 0.15 -10.80 4.82
C ALA A 143 1.33 -10.08 4.16
N VAL A 144 1.13 -8.89 3.60
CA VAL A 144 2.18 -8.09 2.95
C VAL A 144 3.20 -7.57 3.97
N LEU A 145 2.73 -7.04 5.10
CA LEU A 145 3.61 -6.57 6.18
C LEU A 145 4.37 -7.76 6.80
N TRP A 146 3.68 -8.87 7.09
CA TRP A 146 4.31 -10.09 7.56
C TRP A 146 5.40 -10.57 6.61
N LEU A 147 5.12 -10.76 5.31
CA LEU A 147 6.11 -11.25 4.35
C LEU A 147 7.28 -10.26 4.12
N ALA A 148 7.04 -8.96 4.32
CA ALA A 148 8.08 -7.94 4.27
C ALA A 148 9.01 -7.94 5.50
N LEU A 149 8.52 -8.34 6.68
CA LEU A 149 9.31 -8.49 7.92
C LEU A 149 9.92 -9.90 8.07
N ALA A 150 9.23 -10.94 7.60
CA ALA A 150 9.56 -12.36 7.79
C ALA A 150 10.74 -12.87 6.94
N LYS A 151 11.69 -12.00 6.61
CA LYS A 151 13.00 -12.38 6.05
C LYS A 151 14.10 -11.92 7.04
N PRO A 152 14.39 -12.71 8.11
CA PRO A 152 15.12 -12.21 9.28
C PRO A 152 16.58 -11.85 9.01
N ALA A 153 17.22 -12.58 8.09
CA ALA A 153 18.63 -12.45 7.67
C ALA A 153 18.97 -11.14 6.91
N LEU A 154 18.23 -10.06 7.17
CA LEU A 154 18.41 -8.72 6.59
C LEU A 154 18.25 -7.58 7.61
N TRP A 155 17.81 -7.86 8.85
CA TRP A 155 17.92 -6.93 9.97
C TRP A 155 19.06 -7.32 10.92
N PHE A 156 19.34 -8.62 11.10
CA PHE A 156 20.57 -9.13 11.70
C PHE A 156 21.44 -9.85 10.65
N PRO A 157 22.77 -9.69 10.65
CA PRO A 157 23.70 -10.76 10.31
C PRO A 157 23.65 -11.85 11.41
N ALA A 158 23.95 -13.10 11.06
CA ALA A 158 24.46 -14.03 12.05
C ALA A 158 25.92 -13.66 12.33
N GLU A 159 26.31 -13.69 13.60
CA GLU A 159 27.69 -13.56 14.09
C GLU A 159 28.40 -14.91 14.16
#